data_AF-A0A2V9C1R7-F1
#
_entry.id   AF-A0A2V9C1R7-F1
#
_cell.length_a   1.000
_cell.length_b   1.000
_cell.length_c   1.000
_cell.angle_alpha   90.00
_cell.angle_beta   90.00
_cell.angle_gamma   90.00
#
_symmetry.space_group_name_H-M   'P 1'
#
loop_
_entity.id
_entity.type
_entity.pdbx_description
1 polymer ?
#
loop_
_entity_poly.entity_id
_entity_poly.type
_entity_poly.pdbx_seq_one_letter_code
_entity_poly.pdbx_strand_id
1 'polypeptide(L)'
;HLRVHALSRVLLHGAIRNIQVSWVKLGLDTSLACLQAGTNDFGGTLMEENISKAAGATFGEYVAPEEFRSYVRKIGRVPAERSTTYKIRRIFERPEDDPPPIAAPLRLVRTEAQAPYTEGAY
;
A
#
# COMPACT_ATOMS: atom_id res chain seq x y z
N HIS A 1 -3.88 -3.78 -17.11
CA HIS A 1 -4.53 -3.41 -15.82
C HIS A 1 -5.60 -2.32 -15.96
N LEU A 2 -5.33 -1.18 -16.60
CA LEU A 2 -6.28 -0.05 -16.65
C LEU A 2 -7.63 -0.43 -17.26
N ARG A 3 -7.65 -1.10 -18.44
CA ARG A 3 -8.89 -1.52 -19.12
C ARG A 3 -9.79 -2.37 -18.23
N VAL A 4 -9.20 -3.28 -17.45
CA VAL A 4 -9.96 -4.16 -16.54
C VAL A 4 -10.61 -3.34 -15.43
N HIS A 5 -9.87 -2.47 -14.75
CA HIS A 5 -10.42 -1.64 -13.68
C HIS A 5 -11.47 -0.62 -14.19
N ALA A 6 -11.25 -0.04 -15.38
CA ALA A 6 -12.22 0.84 -16.02
C ALA A 6 -13.52 0.11 -16.35
N LEU A 7 -13.41 -1.07 -16.96
CA LEU A 7 -14.58 -1.89 -17.27
C LEU A 7 -15.30 -2.32 -15.98
N SER A 8 -14.57 -2.75 -14.94
CA SER A 8 -15.15 -3.08 -13.64
C SER A 8 -15.92 -1.91 -13.03
N ARG A 9 -15.40 -0.67 -13.12
CA ARG A 9 -16.10 0.52 -12.64
C ARG A 9 -17.44 0.72 -13.33
N VAL A 10 -17.50 0.52 -14.65
CA VAL A 10 -18.73 0.66 -15.42
C VAL A 10 -19.70 -0.48 -15.11
N LEU A 11 -19.24 -1.73 -15.21
CA LEU A 11 -20.10 -2.91 -15.03
C LEU A 11 -20.65 -3.06 -13.62
N LEU A 12 -19.90 -2.65 -12.59
CA LEU A 12 -20.28 -2.81 -11.19
C LEU A 12 -20.86 -1.53 -10.58
N HIS A 13 -21.15 -0.52 -11.41
CA HIS A 13 -21.74 0.73 -10.95
C HIS A 13 -23.05 0.48 -10.19
N GLY A 14 -23.20 1.09 -9.02
CA GLY A 14 -24.35 0.88 -8.12
C GLY A 14 -24.27 -0.37 -7.25
N ALA A 15 -23.61 -1.44 -7.70
CA ALA A 15 -23.48 -2.69 -6.94
C ALA A 15 -22.24 -2.71 -6.02
N ILE A 16 -21.07 -2.30 -6.53
CA ILE A 16 -19.81 -2.29 -5.77
C ILE A 16 -19.22 -0.87 -5.79
N ARG A 17 -19.26 -0.21 -4.63
CA ARG A 17 -18.78 1.17 -4.50
C ARG A 17 -17.26 1.27 -4.62
N ASN A 18 -16.54 0.36 -3.98
CA ASN A 18 -15.08 0.43 -3.85
C ASN A 18 -14.39 -0.61 -4.73
N ILE A 19 -13.51 -0.13 -5.61
CA ILE A 19 -12.64 -0.97 -6.43
C ILE A 19 -11.20 -0.68 -5.99
N GLN A 20 -10.55 -1.70 -5.45
CA GLN A 20 -9.18 -1.62 -4.96
C GLN A 20 -8.18 -1.96 -6.06
N VAL A 21 -7.07 -1.24 -6.12
CA VAL A 21 -5.86 -1.62 -6.86
C VAL A 21 -4.77 -2.07 -5.88
N SER A 22 -4.07 -3.15 -6.19
CA SER A 22 -2.99 -3.66 -5.35
C SER A 22 -1.64 -3.05 -5.77
N TRP A 23 -1.18 -2.03 -5.04
CA TRP A 23 0.10 -1.36 -5.33
C TRP A 23 1.31 -2.27 -5.14
N VAL A 24 1.25 -3.22 -4.21
CA VAL A 24 2.31 -4.22 -3.98
C VAL A 24 2.48 -5.19 -5.14
N LYS A 25 1.44 -5.40 -5.95
CA LYS A 25 1.50 -6.28 -7.14
C LYS A 25 1.81 -5.51 -8.41
N LEU A 26 1.31 -4.28 -8.54
CA LEU A 26 1.38 -3.52 -9.80
C LEU A 26 2.42 -2.41 -9.80
N GLY A 27 3.04 -2.12 -8.66
CA GLY A 27 3.86 -0.93 -8.46
C GLY A 27 3.03 0.33 -8.30
N LEU A 28 3.68 1.41 -7.82
CA LEU A 28 3.02 2.69 -7.55
C LEU A 28 2.50 3.36 -8.83
N ASP A 29 3.30 3.42 -9.90
CA ASP A 29 2.94 4.12 -11.14
C ASP A 29 1.70 3.52 -11.80
N THR A 30 1.68 2.20 -11.99
CA THR A 30 0.51 1.50 -12.56
C THR A 30 -0.72 1.67 -11.65
N SER A 31 -0.53 1.71 -10.34
CA SER A 31 -1.63 1.86 -9.38
C SER A 31 -2.22 3.26 -9.38
N LEU A 32 -1.38 4.28 -9.54
CA LEU A 32 -1.80 5.67 -9.76
C LEU A 32 -2.61 5.80 -11.06
N ALA A 33 -2.14 5.17 -12.14
CA ALA A 33 -2.88 5.13 -13.39
C ALA A 33 -4.23 4.40 -13.26
N CYS A 34 -4.29 3.31 -12.49
CA CYS A 34 -5.53 2.60 -12.20
C CYS A 34 -6.52 3.44 -11.38
N LEU A 35 -6.05 4.28 -10.44
CA LEU A 35 -6.92 5.23 -9.75
C LEU A 35 -7.60 6.15 -10.74
N GLN A 36 -6.84 6.75 -11.66
CA GLN A 36 -7.42 7.58 -12.72
C GLN A 36 -8.34 6.81 -13.68
N ALA A 37 -8.19 5.49 -13.79
CA ALA A 37 -8.97 4.64 -14.67
C ALA A 37 -10.19 3.96 -14.02
N GLY A 38 -10.52 4.24 -12.75
CA GLY A 38 -11.79 3.77 -12.15
C GLY A 38 -11.67 3.14 -10.76
N THR A 39 -10.45 2.88 -10.29
CA THR A 39 -10.25 2.49 -8.88
C THR A 39 -10.33 3.72 -7.97
N ASN A 40 -10.65 3.47 -6.70
CA ASN A 40 -10.76 4.52 -5.69
C ASN A 40 -10.08 4.13 -4.36
N ASP A 41 -9.35 3.03 -4.35
CA ASP A 41 -8.74 2.48 -3.16
C ASP A 41 -7.37 1.87 -3.50
N PHE A 42 -6.33 2.37 -2.85
CA PHE A 42 -4.97 1.82 -2.95
C PHE A 42 -4.77 0.56 -2.11
N GLY A 43 -5.67 0.27 -1.16
CA GLY A 43 -5.37 -0.59 -0.04
C GLY A 43 -4.65 0.18 1.08
N GLY A 44 -3.95 -0.54 1.96
CA GLY A 44 -3.24 0.02 3.10
C GLY A 44 -1.72 -0.03 2.96
N THR A 45 -1.04 0.57 3.94
CA THR A 45 0.38 0.33 4.20
C THR A 45 0.58 -1.09 4.69
N LEU A 46 1.54 -1.81 4.10
CA LEU A 46 2.06 -3.04 4.70
C LEU A 46 3.16 -2.66 5.69
N MET A 47 3.03 -3.11 6.94
CA MET A 47 4.14 -3.13 7.91
C MET A 47 4.77 -4.52 7.80
N GLU A 48 6.10 -4.62 7.64
CA GLU A 48 6.83 -5.87 7.36
C GLU A 48 6.14 -7.16 7.86
N GLU A 49 5.74 -8.02 6.93
CA GLU A 49 5.53 -9.43 7.22
C GLU A 49 6.73 -10.21 6.70
N ASN A 50 7.50 -10.84 7.60
CA ASN A 50 8.56 -11.80 7.28
C ASN A 50 8.13 -12.91 6.29
N ILE A 51 6.83 -13.07 6.02
CA ILE A 51 6.23 -14.08 5.12
C ILE A 51 6.36 -13.69 3.64
N SER A 52 6.23 -12.40 3.28
CA SER A 52 6.25 -11.99 1.86
C SER A 52 7.63 -12.13 1.22
N LYS A 53 8.71 -12.02 2.02
CA LYS A 53 10.09 -12.30 1.60
C LYS A 53 10.31 -13.79 1.31
N ALA A 54 9.75 -14.67 2.16
CA ALA A 54 9.85 -16.13 1.97
C ALA A 54 9.08 -16.61 0.72
N ALA A 55 8.11 -15.83 0.22
CA ALA A 55 7.28 -16.15 -0.94
C ALA A 55 7.72 -15.50 -2.27
N GLY A 56 8.86 -14.78 -2.31
CA GLY A 56 9.46 -14.30 -3.56
C GLY A 56 8.86 -13.04 -4.19
N ALA A 57 8.20 -12.18 -3.41
CA ALA A 57 7.68 -10.91 -3.92
C ALA A 57 8.81 -9.91 -4.24
N THR A 58 8.78 -9.31 -5.45
CA THR A 58 9.81 -8.38 -5.95
C THR A 58 9.48 -6.90 -5.71
N PHE A 59 8.24 -6.56 -5.33
CA PHE A 59 7.77 -5.18 -5.17
C PHE A 59 7.05 -4.95 -3.84
N GLY A 60 7.39 -3.84 -3.18
CA GLY A 60 6.66 -3.23 -2.06
C GLY A 60 7.13 -3.64 -0.66
N GLU A 61 8.10 -2.92 -0.11
CA GLU A 61 8.61 -3.15 1.25
C GLU A 61 7.80 -2.41 2.32
N TYR A 62 7.38 -1.18 2.01
CA TYR A 62 6.60 -0.30 2.87
C TYR A 62 6.28 0.97 2.07
N VAL A 63 5.10 1.56 2.26
CA VAL A 63 4.79 2.92 1.79
C VAL A 63 4.09 3.62 2.93
N ALA A 64 4.66 4.73 3.39
CA ALA A 64 4.14 5.45 4.54
C ALA A 64 2.77 6.09 4.20
N PRO A 65 1.86 6.26 5.18
CA PRO A 65 0.58 6.94 4.94
C PRO A 65 0.73 8.33 4.29
N GLU A 66 1.74 9.10 4.67
CA GLU A 66 2.09 10.40 4.08
C GLU A 66 2.48 10.32 2.61
N GLU A 67 3.15 9.25 2.21
CA GLU A 67 3.52 9.02 0.82
C GLU A 67 2.28 8.73 -0.01
N PHE A 68 1.34 7.90 0.47
CA PHE A 68 0.06 7.70 -0.20
C PHE A 68 -0.68 9.03 -0.39
N ARG A 69 -0.73 9.89 0.63
CA ARG A 69 -1.37 11.20 0.51
C ARG A 69 -0.68 12.05 -0.57
N SER A 70 0.65 12.08 -0.59
CA SER A 70 1.43 12.77 -1.64
C SER A 70 1.13 12.23 -3.04
N TYR A 71 1.15 10.90 -3.22
CA TYR A 71 0.88 10.26 -4.51
C TYR A 71 -0.55 10.52 -5.01
N VAL A 72 -1.55 10.39 -4.14
CA VAL A 72 -2.95 10.69 -4.48
C VAL A 72 -3.12 12.16 -4.91
N ARG A 73 -2.47 13.10 -4.21
CA ARG A 73 -2.51 14.53 -4.59
C ARG A 73 -1.83 14.79 -5.93
N LYS A 74 -0.70 14.12 -6.23
CA LYS A 74 0.02 14.26 -7.52
C LYS A 74 -0.86 13.94 -8.73
N ILE A 75 -1.87 13.09 -8.59
CA ILE A 75 -2.83 12.76 -9.65
C ILE A 75 -4.13 13.58 -9.59
N GLY A 76 -4.16 14.67 -8.82
CA GLY A 76 -5.29 15.58 -8.71
C GLY A 76 -6.47 15.03 -7.90
N ARG A 77 -6.23 14.10 -6.97
CA ARG A 77 -7.27 13.52 -6.11
C ARG A 77 -7.10 13.92 -4.64
N VAL A 78 -8.19 13.79 -3.89
CA VAL A 78 -8.19 14.02 -2.44
C VAL A 78 -7.95 12.70 -1.71
N PRO A 79 -6.88 12.59 -0.89
CA PRO A 79 -6.65 11.41 -0.07
C PRO A 79 -7.69 11.29 1.05
N ALA A 80 -8.11 10.05 1.34
CA ALA A 80 -8.97 9.75 2.47
C ALA A 80 -8.55 8.44 3.14
N GLU A 81 -8.59 8.41 4.47
CA GLU A 81 -8.42 7.21 5.27
C GLU A 81 -9.77 6.53 5.47
N ARG A 82 -9.83 5.21 5.27
CA ARG A 82 -11.03 4.40 5.47
C ARG A 82 -10.85 3.34 6.56
N SER A 83 -11.95 2.90 7.16
CA SER A 83 -12.01 1.68 7.97
C SER A 83 -11.96 0.42 7.08
N THR A 84 -11.86 -0.74 7.72
CA THR A 84 -12.04 -2.06 7.06
C THR A 84 -13.45 -2.24 6.47
N THR A 85 -14.44 -1.55 7.03
CA THR A 85 -15.83 -1.48 6.54
C THR A 85 -16.06 -0.33 5.55
N TYR A 86 -14.99 0.28 5.03
CA TYR A 86 -15.02 1.38 4.05
C TYR A 86 -15.73 2.66 4.51
N LYS A 87 -15.90 2.87 5.83
CA LYS A 87 -16.32 4.18 6.34
C LYS A 87 -15.14 5.14 6.26
N ILE A 88 -15.35 6.33 5.72
CA ILE A 88 -14.33 7.38 5.71
C ILE A 88 -14.11 7.83 7.14
N ARG A 89 -12.86 7.71 7.61
CA ARG A 89 -12.43 8.13 8.95
C ARG A 89 -11.93 9.57 8.94
N ARG A 90 -11.17 9.93 7.91
CA ARG A 90 -10.58 11.25 7.74
C ARG A 90 -10.38 11.56 6.25
N ILE A 91 -10.64 12.80 5.87
CA ILE A 91 -10.35 13.34 4.54
C ILE A 91 -9.19 14.32 4.71
N PHE A 92 -8.21 14.27 3.80
CA PHE A 92 -7.03 15.13 3.83
C PHE A 92 -7.07 16.11 2.65
N GLU A 93 -8.06 17.00 2.65
CA GLU A 93 -8.31 17.93 1.53
C GLU A 93 -7.08 18.78 1.21
N ARG A 94 -6.44 19.32 2.24
CA ARG A 94 -5.30 20.21 2.10
C ARG A 94 -4.07 19.62 2.79
N PRO A 95 -2.84 19.93 2.33
CA PRO A 95 -1.63 19.41 2.95
C PRO A 95 -1.49 19.78 4.44
N GLU A 96 -2.01 20.93 4.88
CA GLU A 96 -2.04 21.34 6.28
C GLU A 96 -2.91 20.45 7.17
N ASP A 97 -3.84 19.70 6.58
CA ASP A 97 -4.70 18.77 7.32
C ASP A 97 -3.99 17.43 7.57
N ASP A 98 -2.75 17.25 7.11
CA ASP A 98 -1.98 16.02 7.31
C ASP A 98 -1.48 15.90 8.75
N PRO A 99 -1.59 14.71 9.38
CA PRO A 99 -0.90 14.46 10.63
C PRO A 99 0.62 14.55 10.43
N PRO A 100 1.37 14.88 11.49
CA PRO A 100 2.82 14.81 11.43
C PRO A 100 3.27 13.41 11.00
N PRO A 101 4.40 13.28 10.25
CA PRO A 101 4.95 12.00 9.86
C PRO A 101 5.10 11.08 11.08
N ILE A 102 4.63 9.84 10.93
CA ILE A 102 4.84 8.83 11.96
C ILE A 102 6.25 8.31 11.72
N ALA A 103 7.10 8.29 12.75
CA ALA A 103 8.44 7.73 12.64
C ALA A 103 8.36 6.33 12.01
N ALA A 104 9.18 6.07 10.99
CA ALA A 104 9.23 4.76 10.35
C ALA A 104 9.43 3.68 11.43
N PRO A 105 8.76 2.52 11.32
CA PRO A 105 8.94 1.44 12.30
C PRO A 105 10.43 1.15 12.45
N LEU A 106 10.89 1.04 13.70
CA LEU A 106 12.28 0.70 14.01
C LEU A 106 12.63 -0.58 13.25
N ARG A 107 13.58 -0.46 12.30
CA ARG A 107 14.14 -1.61 11.60
C ARG A 107 14.76 -2.48 12.69
N LEU A 108 14.21 -3.66 12.93
CA LEU A 108 14.83 -4.66 13.81
C LEU A 108 16.16 -5.06 13.15
N VAL A 109 17.23 -4.38 13.54
CA VAL A 109 18.59 -4.77 13.17
C VAL A 109 18.81 -6.13 13.80
N ARG A 110 18.88 -7.18 12.97
CA ARG A 110 19.35 -8.48 13.45
C ARG A 110 20.78 -8.28 13.93
N THR A 111 21.00 -8.38 15.24
CA THR A 111 22.32 -8.66 15.78
C THR A 111 22.68 -10.08 15.36
N GLU A 112 23.47 -10.23 14.31
CA GLU A 112 24.09 -11.51 13.97
C GLU A 112 25.08 -11.89 15.09
N ALA A 113 24.64 -12.76 15.99
CA ALA A 113 25.53 -13.65 16.71
C ALA A 113 25.23 -15.07 16.22
N GLN A 114 25.74 -15.40 15.03
CA GLN A 114 25.75 -16.76 14.54
C GLN A 114 27.00 -17.44 15.10
N ALA A 115 26.83 -18.19 16.18
CA ALA A 115 27.87 -19.08 16.69
C ALA A 115 28.14 -20.17 15.63
N PRO A 116 29.41 -20.46 15.27
CA PRO A 116 29.70 -21.51 14.31
C PRO A 116 29.35 -22.87 14.90
N TYR A 117 28.49 -23.60 14.21
CA TYR A 117 28.24 -25.02 14.47
C TYR A 117 29.48 -25.80 14.01
N THR A 118 30.28 -26.31 14.94
CA THR A 118 31.36 -27.26 14.63
C THR A 118 30.76 -28.64 14.40
N GLU A 119 30.81 -29.08 13.15
CA GLU A 119 30.56 -30.45 12.73
C GLU A 119 31.77 -31.32 13.12
N GLY A 120 31.58 -32.41 13.86
CA GLY A 120 32.68 -33.32 14.20
C GLY A 120 32.37 -34.33 15.29
N ALA A 121 31.70 -35.42 14.92
CA ALA A 121 31.84 -36.72 15.61
C ALA A 121 31.35 -37.84 14.70
N TYR A 122 32.24 -38.39 13.87
CA TYR A 122 32.44 -39.82 13.61
C TYR A 122 33.86 -40.03 13.11
#